data_AF-A0A948FDV9-F1
#
_entry.id   AF-A0A948FDV9-F1
#
_cell.length_a   1.000
_cell.length_b   1.000
_cell.length_c   1.000
_cell.angle_alpha   90.00
_cell.angle_beta   90.00
_cell.angle_gamma   90.00
#
_symmetry.space_group_name_H-M   'P 1'
#
loop_
_entity.id
_entity.type
_entity.pdbx_description
1 polymer ?
#
loop_
_entity_poly.entity_id
_entity_poly.type
_entity_poly.pdbx_seq_one_letter_code
_entity_poly.pdbx_strand_id
1 'polypeptide(L)'
;MKTILLLLILLSGPCFAANPSSNEEIMGKLIINGGYAVHRENGTISSRNADQLFVPASITKIATALAALHILGPEFRFETLFFLDDANNLYIKGMGDPFLVSEEIEIITGKLNELGVKRINDIILDNSSFQLGIPADGTGHSLNPYDVTSGALSVNFNTTNIKVSTSGAVSSAEPQTPALPIMQRLGQGLPPGVHRINVSDDPGNITIYTGQLFRAIFKKHMLQTDGQIREDKVAPGMSPFYIHRSSKGLTSVIEAMMRFSNNFIANQLFLTCGTTKYGYPADWPKGQKAISQFLQENFDLKKQQIHLVEGSGLSRKNRLSPKAMIVLLNHFKPYATLLQEHNGTILKSGTLTGVYSYAGYFINHAKGLDSFVIILNQNKNNRDPLLNELKKAYGAADKLSNYYK
;
A
#
# COMPACT_ATOMS: atom_id res chain seq x y z
N MET A 1 -24.26 -57.35 59.22
CA MET A 1 -24.30 -56.81 57.84
C MET A 1 -23.43 -55.57 57.80
N LYS A 2 -22.52 -55.48 56.82
CA LYS A 2 -21.37 -54.57 56.79
C LYS A 2 -21.77 -53.15 56.34
N THR A 3 -21.36 -52.13 57.09
CA THR A 3 -21.38 -50.73 56.69
C THR A 3 -20.11 -50.44 55.88
N ILE A 4 -20.26 -50.10 54.59
CA ILE A 4 -19.15 -49.66 53.73
C ILE A 4 -19.12 -48.13 53.75
N LEU A 5 -18.05 -47.57 54.30
CA LEU A 5 -17.74 -46.15 54.26
C LEU A 5 -16.94 -45.88 52.98
N LEU A 6 -17.52 -45.16 52.02
CA LEU A 6 -16.86 -44.79 50.77
C LEU A 6 -16.03 -43.51 51.01
N LEU A 7 -14.71 -43.64 51.07
CA LEU A 7 -13.78 -42.53 51.19
C LEU A 7 -13.53 -41.94 49.79
N LEU A 8 -14.05 -40.75 49.50
CA LEU A 8 -13.71 -40.00 48.28
C LEU A 8 -12.32 -39.39 48.43
N ILE A 9 -11.33 -39.94 47.72
CA ILE A 9 -9.99 -39.37 47.58
C ILE A 9 -10.04 -38.33 46.46
N LEU A 10 -10.03 -37.04 46.83
CA LEU A 10 -9.78 -35.94 45.91
C LEU A 10 -8.29 -35.92 45.55
N LEU A 11 -7.96 -36.50 44.39
CA LEU A 11 -6.65 -36.36 43.76
C LEU A 11 -6.53 -34.95 43.15
N SER A 12 -5.96 -34.01 43.90
CA SER A 12 -5.49 -32.74 43.37
C SER A 12 -4.24 -32.98 42.52
N GLY A 13 -4.43 -33.10 41.20
CA GLY A 13 -3.31 -33.05 40.26
C GLY A 13 -2.67 -31.67 40.25
N PRO A 14 -1.33 -31.54 40.21
CA PRO A 14 -0.69 -30.24 40.12
C PRO A 14 -1.06 -29.56 38.79
N CYS A 15 -1.79 -28.44 38.89
CA CYS A 15 -1.98 -27.53 37.78
C CYS A 15 -0.65 -26.83 37.52
N PHE A 16 0.08 -27.24 36.48
CA PHE A 16 1.20 -26.45 35.97
C PHE A 16 0.65 -25.19 35.30
N ALA A 17 0.42 -24.15 36.11
CA ALA A 17 0.26 -22.80 35.59
C ALA A 17 1.61 -22.36 35.01
N ALA A 18 1.66 -22.08 33.70
CA ALA A 18 2.81 -21.40 33.12
C ALA A 18 3.02 -20.07 33.85
N ASN A 19 4.19 -19.88 34.44
CA ASN A 19 4.50 -18.74 35.30
C ASN A 19 4.49 -17.44 34.44
N PRO A 20 3.52 -16.52 34.59
CA PRO A 20 3.39 -15.35 33.72
C PRO A 20 4.65 -14.47 33.69
N SER A 21 5.41 -14.47 34.79
CA SER A 21 6.65 -13.72 34.95
C SER A 21 7.75 -14.12 33.96
N SER A 22 7.79 -15.37 33.49
CA SER A 22 8.87 -15.83 32.59
C SER A 22 8.68 -15.35 31.15
N ASN A 23 7.44 -15.34 30.64
CA ASN A 23 7.16 -14.90 29.28
C ASN A 23 7.37 -13.38 29.14
N GLU A 24 6.95 -12.59 30.12
CA GLU A 24 7.21 -11.14 30.12
C GLU A 24 8.70 -10.81 30.19
N GLU A 25 9.49 -11.58 30.95
CA GLU A 25 10.94 -11.41 31.01
C GLU A 25 11.61 -11.77 29.67
N ILE A 26 11.17 -12.85 29.01
CA ILE A 26 11.68 -13.26 27.69
C ILE A 26 11.35 -12.21 26.63
N MET A 27 10.08 -11.78 26.53
CA MET A 27 9.67 -10.68 25.66
C MET A 27 10.42 -9.39 26.01
N GLY A 28 10.67 -9.20 27.30
CA GLY A 28 11.57 -8.24 27.95
C GLY A 28 12.89 -8.06 27.20
N LYS A 29 13.60 -9.18 27.04
CA LYS A 29 14.93 -9.29 26.42
C LYS A 29 14.93 -9.15 24.90
N LEU A 30 13.79 -9.41 24.25
CA LEU A 30 13.65 -9.28 22.79
C LEU A 30 13.46 -7.82 22.36
N ILE A 31 12.95 -6.97 23.24
CA ILE A 31 12.63 -5.57 22.97
C ILE A 31 13.67 -4.67 23.65
N ILE A 32 14.59 -4.14 22.84
CA ILE A 32 15.59 -3.14 23.26
C ILE A 32 14.99 -1.74 23.11
N ASN A 33 14.38 -1.47 21.95
CA ASN A 33 13.64 -0.25 21.67
C ASN A 33 12.43 -0.57 20.79
N GLY A 34 11.24 -0.43 21.33
CA GLY A 34 10.00 -0.82 20.66
C GLY A 34 8.85 -1.02 21.63
N GLY A 35 7.72 -1.44 21.08
CA GLY A 35 6.51 -1.74 21.84
C GLY A 35 5.65 -2.77 21.14
N TYR A 36 4.72 -3.34 21.89
CA TYR A 36 3.71 -4.26 21.37
C TYR A 36 2.40 -4.09 22.13
N ALA A 37 1.32 -4.55 21.52
CA ALA A 37 0.04 -4.71 22.17
C ALA A 37 -0.72 -5.88 21.56
N VAL A 38 -1.46 -6.60 22.39
CA VAL A 38 -2.41 -7.65 22.00
C VAL A 38 -3.74 -7.33 22.66
N HIS A 39 -4.81 -7.23 21.88
CA HIS A 39 -6.14 -6.87 22.34
C HIS A 39 -7.18 -7.88 21.88
N ARG A 40 -8.09 -8.19 22.80
CA ARG A 40 -9.37 -8.85 22.54
C ARG A 40 -10.49 -7.83 22.76
N GLU A 41 -11.67 -8.09 22.24
CA GLU A 41 -12.85 -7.20 22.34
C GLU A 41 -13.07 -6.61 23.74
N ASN A 42 -12.76 -7.36 24.80
CA ASN A 42 -12.98 -6.96 26.18
C ASN A 42 -11.79 -6.24 26.85
N GLY A 43 -10.69 -5.99 26.12
CA GLY A 43 -9.55 -5.24 26.64
C GLY A 43 -8.16 -5.76 26.21
N THR A 44 -7.14 -5.17 26.82
CA THR A 44 -5.73 -5.54 26.60
C THR A 44 -5.42 -6.90 27.21
N ILE A 45 -4.89 -7.82 26.42
CA ILE A 45 -4.35 -9.10 26.91
C ILE A 45 -2.94 -8.89 27.46
N SER A 46 -2.09 -8.25 26.67
CA SER A 46 -0.72 -7.91 27.04
C SER A 46 -0.24 -6.71 26.25
N SER A 47 0.65 -5.90 26.83
CA SER A 47 1.25 -4.78 26.12
C SER A 47 2.56 -4.34 26.76
N ARG A 48 3.38 -3.65 25.97
CA ARG A 48 4.57 -2.94 26.44
C ARG A 48 4.78 -1.68 25.62
N ASN A 49 5.04 -0.56 26.29
CA ASN A 49 5.25 0.75 25.66
C ASN A 49 4.10 1.12 24.71
N ALA A 50 2.86 0.83 25.11
CA ALA A 50 1.70 0.89 24.22
C ALA A 50 1.38 2.31 23.72
N ASP A 51 1.66 3.34 24.53
CA ASP A 51 1.43 4.75 24.18
C ASP A 51 2.67 5.43 23.56
N GLN A 52 3.82 4.77 23.51
CA GLN A 52 5.05 5.35 22.97
C GLN A 52 5.02 5.38 21.43
N LEU A 53 5.49 6.48 20.84
CA LEU A 53 5.57 6.64 19.40
C LEU A 53 6.83 5.99 18.81
N PHE A 54 6.63 5.22 17.76
CA PHE A 54 7.69 4.54 17.01
C PHE A 54 7.59 4.85 15.51
N VAL A 55 8.64 4.60 14.73
CA VAL A 55 8.58 4.58 13.27
C VAL A 55 7.89 3.28 12.84
N PRO A 56 6.71 3.34 12.18
CA PRO A 56 5.93 2.13 11.88
C PRO A 56 6.46 1.29 10.72
N ALA A 57 7.16 1.90 9.75
CA ALA A 57 7.39 1.33 8.43
C ALA A 57 6.05 0.98 7.71
N SER A 58 6.03 -0.03 6.84
CA SER A 58 4.89 -0.35 5.96
C SER A 58 3.59 -0.80 6.65
N ILE A 59 3.54 -0.98 7.98
CA ILE A 59 2.25 -1.15 8.67
C ILE A 59 1.40 0.12 8.60
N THR A 60 2.00 1.27 8.25
CA THR A 60 1.33 2.55 7.91
C THR A 60 0.21 2.35 6.89
N LYS A 61 0.39 1.41 5.95
CA LYS A 61 -0.58 1.14 4.88
C LYS A 61 -1.95 0.71 5.41
N ILE A 62 -2.06 0.20 6.65
CA ILE A 62 -3.34 -0.08 7.31
C ILE A 62 -4.13 1.21 7.54
N ALA A 63 -3.48 2.26 8.05
CA ALA A 63 -4.10 3.57 8.24
C ALA A 63 -4.51 4.18 6.88
N THR A 64 -3.63 4.09 5.88
CA THR A 64 -3.90 4.57 4.53
C THR A 64 -5.08 3.86 3.88
N ALA A 65 -5.19 2.53 4.04
CA ALA A 65 -6.30 1.75 3.52
C ALA A 65 -7.64 2.10 4.19
N LEU A 66 -7.66 2.22 5.52
CA LEU A 66 -8.85 2.65 6.25
C LEU A 66 -9.33 4.04 5.80
N ALA A 67 -8.40 4.98 5.68
CA ALA A 67 -8.72 6.32 5.24
C ALA A 67 -9.25 6.33 3.80
N ALA A 68 -8.63 5.56 2.89
CA ALA A 68 -9.12 5.44 1.52
C ALA A 68 -10.52 4.84 1.45
N LEU A 69 -10.78 3.74 2.17
CA LEU A 69 -12.10 3.10 2.23
C LEU A 69 -13.18 4.05 2.77
N HIS A 70 -12.84 4.89 3.75
CA HIS A 70 -13.77 5.85 4.34
C HIS A 70 -13.97 7.11 3.49
N ILE A 71 -12.89 7.72 3.01
CA ILE A 71 -12.91 9.01 2.31
C ILE A 71 -13.38 8.85 0.86
N LEU A 72 -12.89 7.83 0.17
CA LEU A 72 -13.19 7.60 -1.25
C LEU A 72 -14.45 6.74 -1.43
N GLY A 73 -14.71 5.82 -0.49
CA GLY A 73 -15.78 4.84 -0.56
C GLY A 73 -15.39 3.56 -1.32
N PRO A 74 -15.99 2.40 -1.01
CA PRO A 74 -15.58 1.11 -1.56
C PRO A 74 -15.81 0.98 -3.07
N GLU A 75 -16.78 1.72 -3.63
CA GLU A 75 -17.10 1.74 -5.05
C GLU A 75 -16.22 2.71 -5.87
N PHE A 76 -15.27 3.38 -5.21
CA PHE A 76 -14.40 4.34 -5.88
C PHE A 76 -13.59 3.66 -6.99
N ARG A 77 -13.52 4.35 -8.13
CA ARG A 77 -12.68 4.01 -9.27
C ARG A 77 -11.91 5.24 -9.67
N PHE A 78 -10.62 5.06 -9.92
CA PHE A 78 -9.79 6.14 -10.45
C PHE A 78 -10.26 6.50 -11.86
N GLU A 79 -10.10 7.79 -12.20
CA GLU A 79 -10.47 8.31 -13.51
C GLU A 79 -9.24 8.76 -14.30
N THR A 80 -9.29 8.58 -15.62
CA THR A 80 -8.39 9.23 -16.58
C THR A 80 -9.25 9.94 -17.61
N LEU A 81 -9.00 11.24 -17.82
CA LEU A 81 -9.86 12.09 -18.65
C LEU A 81 -9.23 12.27 -20.03
N PHE A 82 -10.03 12.15 -21.07
CA PHE A 82 -9.61 12.28 -22.46
C PHE A 82 -10.35 13.45 -23.13
N PHE A 83 -9.59 14.31 -23.80
CA PHE A 83 -10.09 15.46 -24.54
C PHE A 83 -9.58 15.38 -25.98
N LEU A 84 -10.38 15.87 -26.92
CA LEU A 84 -10.01 15.96 -28.33
C LEU A 84 -10.31 17.38 -28.78
N ASP A 85 -9.35 18.02 -29.46
CA ASP A 85 -9.57 19.31 -30.10
C ASP A 85 -9.96 19.15 -31.58
N ASP A 86 -10.31 20.26 -32.23
CA ASP A 86 -10.72 20.27 -33.65
C ASP A 86 -9.60 19.81 -34.59
N ALA A 87 -8.34 19.85 -34.14
CA ALA A 87 -7.19 19.34 -34.86
C ALA A 87 -6.90 17.86 -34.54
N ASN A 88 -7.80 17.13 -33.85
CA ASN A 88 -7.60 15.74 -33.43
C ASN A 88 -6.35 15.51 -32.56
N ASN A 89 -5.91 16.51 -31.79
CA ASN A 89 -4.92 16.27 -30.75
C ASN A 89 -5.63 15.65 -29.54
N LEU A 90 -5.11 14.51 -29.08
CA LEU A 90 -5.65 13.80 -27.93
C LEU A 90 -4.94 14.27 -26.66
N TYR A 91 -5.68 14.89 -25.76
CA TYR A 91 -5.20 15.18 -24.42
C TYR A 91 -5.57 14.03 -23.49
N ILE A 92 -4.59 13.57 -22.71
CA ILE A 92 -4.74 12.53 -21.70
C ILE A 92 -4.40 13.15 -20.36
N LYS A 93 -5.41 13.38 -19.52
CA LYS A 93 -5.26 13.96 -18.20
C LYS A 93 -5.36 12.90 -17.13
N GLY A 94 -4.27 12.68 -16.42
CA GLY A 94 -4.22 11.75 -15.31
C GLY A 94 -4.86 12.34 -14.05
N MET A 95 -5.59 11.52 -13.30
CA MET A 95 -6.15 11.90 -11.99
C MET A 95 -5.53 11.12 -10.82
N GLY A 96 -4.44 10.40 -11.06
CA GLY A 96 -3.70 9.63 -10.06
C GLY A 96 -3.96 8.13 -10.04
N ASP A 97 -4.48 7.55 -11.12
CA ASP A 97 -4.75 6.10 -11.20
C ASP A 97 -3.48 5.28 -10.96
N PRO A 98 -3.39 4.51 -9.85
CA PRO A 98 -2.22 3.69 -9.57
C PRO A 98 -2.14 2.41 -10.43
N PHE A 99 -3.19 2.10 -11.19
CA PHE A 99 -3.38 0.90 -11.98
C PHE A 99 -3.63 1.18 -13.47
N LEU A 100 -3.20 2.35 -13.97
CA LEU A 100 -3.14 2.63 -15.40
C LEU A 100 -2.02 1.80 -16.06
N VAL A 101 -2.24 0.48 -16.17
CA VAL A 101 -1.29 -0.49 -16.73
C VAL A 101 -1.54 -0.70 -18.22
N SER A 102 -0.61 -1.38 -18.91
CA SER A 102 -0.72 -1.70 -20.34
C SER A 102 -2.09 -2.29 -20.72
N GLU A 103 -2.62 -3.23 -19.93
CA GLU A 103 -3.92 -3.84 -20.15
C GLU A 103 -5.08 -2.85 -20.00
N GLU A 104 -4.98 -1.89 -19.09
CA GLU A 104 -6.00 -0.84 -18.93
C GLU A 104 -5.98 0.12 -20.13
N ILE A 105 -4.78 0.42 -20.65
CA ILE A 105 -4.62 1.21 -21.87
C ILE A 105 -5.20 0.49 -23.09
N GLU A 106 -5.14 -0.84 -23.15
CA GLU A 106 -5.81 -1.62 -24.20
C GLU A 106 -7.34 -1.45 -24.14
N ILE A 107 -7.93 -1.48 -22.93
CA ILE A 107 -9.37 -1.21 -22.71
C ILE A 107 -9.73 0.21 -23.15
N ILE A 108 -8.94 1.20 -22.72
CA ILE A 108 -9.09 2.61 -23.13
C ILE A 108 -9.06 2.72 -24.65
N THR A 109 -8.09 2.08 -25.30
CA THR A 109 -7.90 2.15 -26.75
C THR A 109 -9.08 1.54 -27.50
N GLY A 110 -9.58 0.39 -27.04
CA GLY A 110 -10.82 -0.20 -27.55
C GLY A 110 -12.00 0.78 -27.43
N LYS A 111 -12.13 1.46 -26.28
CA LYS A 111 -13.19 2.43 -26.07
C LYS A 111 -13.07 3.66 -26.97
N LEU A 112 -11.87 4.18 -27.17
CA LEU A 112 -11.62 5.28 -28.12
C LEU A 112 -12.03 4.88 -29.55
N ASN A 113 -11.73 3.64 -29.95
CA ASN A 113 -12.13 3.10 -31.24
C ASN A 113 -13.65 2.99 -31.40
N GLU A 114 -14.37 2.55 -30.37
CA GLU A 114 -15.85 2.51 -30.32
C GLU A 114 -16.47 3.90 -30.43
N LEU A 115 -15.83 4.90 -29.81
CA LEU A 115 -16.23 6.31 -29.88
C LEU A 115 -15.88 6.97 -31.24
N GLY A 116 -15.33 6.21 -32.19
CA GLY A 116 -15.05 6.68 -33.55
C GLY A 116 -13.70 7.36 -33.73
N VAL A 117 -12.82 7.35 -32.72
CA VAL A 117 -11.46 7.89 -32.86
C VAL A 117 -10.64 6.97 -33.77
N LYS A 118 -10.30 7.46 -34.97
CA LYS A 118 -9.49 6.71 -35.97
C LYS A 118 -8.11 7.31 -36.20
N ARG A 119 -7.96 8.61 -35.96
CA ARG A 119 -6.72 9.36 -36.13
C ARG A 119 -6.52 10.26 -34.91
N ILE A 120 -5.30 10.27 -34.41
CA ILE A 120 -4.78 11.17 -33.40
C ILE A 120 -3.59 11.89 -34.05
N ASN A 121 -3.60 13.22 -34.02
CA ASN A 121 -2.47 14.00 -34.50
C ASN A 121 -1.37 14.00 -33.43
N ASP A 122 -1.48 14.85 -32.42
CA ASP A 122 -0.58 14.82 -31.25
C ASP A 122 -1.19 14.08 -30.06
N ILE A 123 -0.34 13.47 -29.24
CA ILE A 123 -0.67 13.00 -27.89
C ILE A 123 -0.14 14.03 -26.90
N ILE A 124 -1.05 14.62 -26.14
CA ILE A 124 -0.76 15.66 -25.16
C ILE A 124 -1.02 15.12 -23.76
N LEU A 125 -0.01 15.12 -22.90
CA LEU A 125 -0.09 14.55 -21.56
C LEU A 125 -0.27 15.66 -20.53
N ASP A 126 -1.42 15.68 -19.85
CA ASP A 126 -1.73 16.63 -18.78
C ASP A 126 -1.50 15.99 -17.40
N ASN A 127 -0.37 16.36 -16.80
CA ASN A 127 0.05 15.95 -15.46
C ASN A 127 -0.40 16.92 -14.34
N SER A 128 -1.15 17.98 -14.67
CA SER A 128 -1.40 19.12 -13.77
C SER A 128 -2.24 18.81 -12.53
N SER A 129 -2.89 17.65 -12.50
CA SER A 129 -3.67 17.20 -11.34
C SER A 129 -2.78 16.95 -10.11
N PHE A 130 -1.46 16.78 -10.24
CA PHE A 130 -0.55 16.58 -9.12
C PHE A 130 0.54 17.67 -9.15
N GLN A 131 0.80 18.30 -8.00
CA GLN A 131 1.84 19.33 -7.83
C GLN A 131 2.65 19.05 -6.57
N LEU A 132 3.43 17.97 -6.61
CA LEU A 132 4.11 17.44 -5.42
C LEU A 132 5.37 18.23 -5.04
N GLY A 133 6.05 18.82 -6.02
CA GLY A 133 7.33 19.54 -5.86
C GLY A 133 8.52 18.65 -5.50
N ILE A 134 8.31 17.63 -4.65
CA ILE A 134 9.27 16.64 -4.20
C ILE A 134 8.63 15.24 -4.16
N PRO A 135 9.44 14.16 -4.28
CA PRO A 135 8.99 12.80 -3.98
C PRO A 135 8.49 12.64 -2.54
N ALA A 136 7.93 11.47 -2.22
CA ALA A 136 7.56 11.16 -0.85
C ALA A 136 8.80 11.23 0.08
N ASP A 137 8.62 11.72 1.30
CA ASP A 137 9.71 11.75 2.27
C ASP A 137 10.19 10.31 2.57
N GLY A 138 11.50 10.10 2.50
CA GLY A 138 12.12 8.78 2.70
C GLY A 138 12.28 7.93 1.43
N THR A 139 11.82 8.40 0.26
CA THR A 139 12.18 7.81 -1.05
C THR A 139 13.69 7.91 -1.26
N GLY A 140 14.32 6.81 -1.65
CA GLY A 140 15.74 6.76 -2.02
C GLY A 140 15.99 7.20 -3.46
N HIS A 141 17.27 7.24 -3.84
CA HIS A 141 17.69 7.41 -5.23
C HIS A 141 18.16 6.06 -5.76
N SER A 142 17.22 5.27 -6.28
CA SER A 142 17.55 3.97 -6.87
C SER A 142 16.62 3.60 -8.02
N LEU A 143 17.09 2.67 -8.85
CA LEU A 143 16.28 2.08 -9.91
C LEU A 143 15.20 1.13 -9.40
N ASN A 144 15.10 0.93 -8.08
CA ASN A 144 14.16 -0.02 -7.52
C ASN A 144 12.71 0.50 -7.59
N PRO A 145 11.72 -0.38 -7.85
CA PRO A 145 10.30 -0.02 -7.89
C PRO A 145 9.72 0.61 -6.63
N TYR A 146 10.36 0.45 -5.47
CA TYR A 146 9.88 1.03 -4.23
C TYR A 146 10.24 2.51 -4.06
N ASP A 147 11.12 3.05 -4.92
CA ASP A 147 11.56 4.45 -4.95
C ASP A 147 10.92 5.25 -6.10
N VAL A 148 9.90 4.71 -6.76
CA VAL A 148 9.19 5.43 -7.83
C VAL A 148 8.43 6.64 -7.29
N THR A 149 8.35 7.70 -8.09
CA THR A 149 7.59 8.91 -7.74
C THR A 149 6.10 8.73 -8.01
N SER A 150 5.28 9.30 -7.13
CA SER A 150 3.83 9.47 -7.35
C SER A 150 3.56 10.54 -8.41
N GLY A 151 2.47 10.41 -9.14
CA GLY A 151 2.16 11.32 -10.25
C GLY A 151 0.71 11.22 -10.71
N ALA A 152 0.25 12.25 -11.43
CA ALA A 152 -1.10 12.31 -11.96
C ALA A 152 -1.34 11.27 -13.06
N LEU A 153 -0.39 11.17 -14.00
CA LEU A 153 -0.42 10.21 -15.10
C LEU A 153 0.82 9.35 -15.00
N SER A 154 0.65 8.10 -14.59
CA SER A 154 1.75 7.19 -14.30
C SER A 154 1.35 5.81 -14.75
N VAL A 155 2.05 5.29 -15.76
CA VAL A 155 1.72 4.00 -16.37
C VAL A 155 2.65 2.91 -15.86
N ASN A 156 2.13 1.68 -15.72
CA ASN A 156 2.89 0.51 -15.22
C ASN A 156 3.67 0.82 -13.92
N PHE A 157 3.04 1.54 -12.99
CA PHE A 157 3.61 1.94 -11.71
C PHE A 157 4.88 2.80 -11.81
N ASN A 158 5.08 3.52 -12.93
CA ASN A 158 6.34 4.19 -13.27
C ASN A 158 7.54 3.24 -13.27
N THR A 159 7.32 1.99 -13.70
CA THR A 159 8.39 1.02 -13.93
C THR A 159 8.25 0.37 -15.29
N THR A 160 9.36 -0.12 -15.82
CA THR A 160 9.36 -0.96 -17.02
C THR A 160 10.23 -2.19 -16.79
N ASN A 161 9.81 -3.34 -17.30
CA ASN A 161 10.62 -4.55 -17.32
C ASN A 161 11.26 -4.71 -18.71
N ILE A 162 12.59 -4.78 -18.75
CA ILE A 162 13.32 -4.95 -19.99
C ILE A 162 14.20 -6.19 -19.94
N LYS A 163 14.43 -6.78 -21.10
CA LYS A 163 15.39 -7.86 -21.29
C LYS A 163 16.55 -7.34 -22.15
N VAL A 164 17.76 -7.53 -21.67
CA VAL A 164 19.00 -7.24 -22.40
C VAL A 164 19.62 -8.56 -22.83
N SER A 165 19.80 -8.74 -24.14
CA SER A 165 20.45 -9.94 -24.69
C SER A 165 21.96 -9.93 -24.45
N THR A 166 22.62 -11.05 -24.75
CA THR A 166 24.10 -11.14 -24.76
C THR A 166 24.76 -10.22 -25.78
N SER A 167 24.04 -9.84 -26.85
CA SER A 167 24.48 -8.85 -27.85
C SER A 167 24.16 -7.41 -27.45
N GLY A 168 23.56 -7.18 -26.29
CA GLY A 168 23.13 -5.85 -25.83
C GLY A 168 21.81 -5.35 -26.42
N ALA A 169 21.09 -6.18 -27.20
CA ALA A 169 19.79 -5.81 -27.73
C ALA A 169 18.75 -5.74 -26.59
N VAL A 170 18.00 -4.65 -26.53
CA VAL A 170 16.95 -4.45 -25.52
C VAL A 170 15.57 -4.79 -26.09
N SER A 171 14.77 -5.52 -25.32
CA SER A 171 13.35 -5.76 -25.60
C SER A 171 12.51 -5.57 -24.35
N SER A 172 11.19 -5.50 -24.50
CA SER A 172 10.30 -5.70 -23.35
C SER A 172 10.49 -7.10 -22.77
N ALA A 173 10.41 -7.22 -21.45
CA ALA A 173 10.36 -8.50 -20.74
C ALA A 173 8.93 -8.89 -20.33
N GLU A 174 7.93 -8.18 -20.84
CA GLU A 174 6.52 -8.31 -20.48
C GLU A 174 5.66 -8.48 -21.74
N PRO A 175 4.91 -9.60 -21.88
CA PRO A 175 4.08 -9.83 -23.06
C PRO A 175 3.02 -8.74 -23.30
N GLN A 176 2.47 -8.18 -22.23
CA GLN A 176 1.45 -7.14 -22.27
C GLN A 176 2.02 -5.76 -22.63
N THR A 177 3.32 -5.52 -22.44
CA THR A 177 3.94 -4.21 -22.65
C THR A 177 4.78 -4.26 -23.92
N PRO A 178 4.40 -3.53 -24.99
CA PRO A 178 5.18 -3.50 -26.23
C PRO A 178 6.58 -2.93 -26.00
N ALA A 179 7.55 -3.31 -26.83
CA ALA A 179 8.88 -2.70 -26.80
C ALA A 179 8.79 -1.21 -27.17
N LEU A 180 9.31 -0.34 -26.30
CA LEU A 180 9.25 1.11 -26.47
C LEU A 180 10.65 1.68 -26.78
N PRO A 181 10.76 2.74 -27.60
CA PRO A 181 12.05 3.38 -27.88
C PRO A 181 12.84 3.78 -26.63
N ILE A 182 12.18 4.29 -25.58
CA ILE A 182 12.83 4.66 -24.32
C ILE A 182 13.52 3.46 -23.63
N MET A 183 13.02 2.23 -23.84
CA MET A 183 13.64 1.04 -23.25
C MET A 183 15.07 0.84 -23.76
N GLN A 184 15.37 1.17 -25.02
CA GLN A 184 16.73 1.07 -25.56
C GLN A 184 17.70 1.96 -24.77
N ARG A 185 17.30 3.20 -24.49
CA ARG A 185 18.10 4.12 -23.67
C ARG A 185 18.23 3.63 -22.23
N LEU A 186 17.14 3.16 -21.62
CA LEU A 186 17.16 2.68 -20.23
C LEU A 186 17.95 1.38 -20.05
N GLY A 187 18.03 0.54 -21.09
CA GLY A 187 18.81 -0.70 -21.06
C GLY A 187 20.28 -0.55 -21.44
N GLN A 188 20.68 0.63 -21.94
CA GLN A 188 22.04 0.88 -22.37
C GLN A 188 23.02 0.71 -21.19
N GLY A 189 24.04 -0.13 -21.38
CA GLY A 189 25.07 -0.37 -20.36
C GLY A 189 24.68 -1.36 -19.26
N LEU A 190 23.45 -1.88 -19.26
CA LEU A 190 23.06 -2.96 -18.34
C LEU A 190 23.64 -4.30 -18.79
N PRO A 191 24.00 -5.20 -17.85
CA PRO A 191 24.45 -6.54 -18.19
C PRO A 191 23.31 -7.37 -18.80
N PRO A 192 23.60 -8.44 -19.56
CA PRO A 192 22.59 -9.36 -20.06
C PRO A 192 21.71 -9.89 -18.93
N GLY A 193 20.38 -9.88 -19.13
CA GLY A 193 19.43 -10.28 -18.10
C GLY A 193 18.09 -9.56 -18.20
N VAL A 194 17.25 -9.79 -17.19
CA VAL A 194 15.95 -9.10 -17.03
C VAL A 194 16.09 -8.06 -15.93
N HIS A 195 15.72 -6.82 -16.25
CA HIS A 195 15.86 -5.67 -15.37
C HIS A 195 14.54 -4.95 -15.24
N ARG A 196 14.11 -4.74 -14.00
CA ARG A 196 13.01 -3.83 -13.70
C ARG A 196 13.57 -2.46 -13.34
N ILE A 197 13.15 -1.45 -14.07
CA ILE A 197 13.72 -0.10 -14.01
C ILE A 197 12.64 0.88 -13.55
N ASN A 198 12.95 1.64 -12.51
CA ASN A 198 12.24 2.85 -12.14
C ASN A 198 12.41 3.91 -13.24
N VAL A 199 11.34 4.24 -13.97
CA VAL A 199 11.45 5.27 -15.02
C VAL A 199 11.51 6.68 -14.43
N SER A 200 11.03 6.88 -13.21
CA SER A 200 10.94 8.20 -12.56
C SER A 200 12.23 8.75 -11.96
N ASP A 201 13.36 8.05 -12.11
CA ASP A 201 14.69 8.54 -11.69
C ASP A 201 15.07 9.84 -12.42
N ASP A 202 14.58 10.02 -13.66
CA ASP A 202 14.53 11.29 -14.38
C ASP A 202 13.06 11.63 -14.66
N PRO A 203 12.51 12.75 -14.14
CA PRO A 203 11.13 13.13 -14.36
C PRO A 203 10.71 13.18 -15.84
N GLY A 204 11.61 13.56 -16.75
CA GLY A 204 11.31 13.62 -18.19
C GLY A 204 11.01 12.25 -18.81
N ASN A 205 11.50 11.18 -18.19
CA ASN A 205 11.22 9.82 -18.65
C ASN A 205 9.76 9.41 -18.45
N ILE A 206 9.08 9.93 -17.41
CA ILE A 206 7.69 9.53 -17.10
C ILE A 206 6.79 9.90 -18.29
N THR A 207 6.93 11.12 -18.78
CA THR A 207 6.23 11.66 -19.96
C THR A 207 6.51 10.82 -21.20
N ILE A 208 7.79 10.60 -21.49
CA ILE A 208 8.23 9.86 -22.67
C ILE A 208 7.71 8.43 -22.62
N TYR A 209 7.87 7.74 -21.49
CA TYR A 209 7.40 6.37 -21.28
C TYR A 209 5.89 6.26 -21.44
N THR A 210 5.14 7.16 -20.78
CA THR A 210 3.68 7.21 -20.84
C THR A 210 3.18 7.40 -22.26
N GLY A 211 3.66 8.44 -22.96
CA GLY A 211 3.19 8.72 -24.31
C GLY A 211 3.61 7.65 -25.32
N GLN A 212 4.81 7.08 -25.18
CA GLN A 212 5.25 5.98 -26.04
C GLN A 212 4.42 4.72 -25.81
N LEU A 213 4.04 4.41 -24.56
CA LEU A 213 3.19 3.26 -24.26
C LEU A 213 1.80 3.42 -24.88
N PHE A 214 1.14 4.56 -24.66
CA PHE A 214 -0.14 4.87 -25.30
C PHE A 214 -0.05 4.75 -26.81
N ARG A 215 0.95 5.39 -27.44
CA ARG A 215 1.18 5.32 -28.89
C ARG A 215 1.36 3.89 -29.38
N ALA A 216 2.16 3.09 -28.70
CA ALA A 216 2.43 1.71 -29.12
C ALA A 216 1.15 0.86 -29.08
N ILE A 217 0.32 1.02 -28.04
CA ILE A 217 -0.96 0.31 -27.92
C ILE A 217 -1.98 0.85 -28.94
N PHE A 218 -2.06 2.16 -29.15
CA PHE A 218 -2.89 2.77 -30.20
C PHE A 218 -2.57 2.18 -31.58
N LYS A 219 -1.28 2.09 -31.93
CA LYS A 219 -0.84 1.49 -33.21
C LYS A 219 -1.22 0.01 -33.31
N LYS A 220 -1.09 -0.76 -32.22
CA LYS A 220 -1.52 -2.17 -32.16
C LYS A 220 -3.02 -2.32 -32.48
N HIS A 221 -3.84 -1.33 -32.13
CA HIS A 221 -5.27 -1.26 -32.41
C HIS A 221 -5.63 -0.46 -33.67
N MET A 222 -4.67 -0.24 -34.56
CA MET A 222 -4.85 0.43 -35.86
C MET A 222 -5.32 1.91 -35.76
N LEU A 223 -5.12 2.58 -34.62
CA LEU A 223 -5.26 4.04 -34.55
C LEU A 223 -4.03 4.70 -35.18
N GLN A 224 -4.27 5.66 -36.08
CA GLN A 224 -3.20 6.45 -36.67
C GLN A 224 -2.71 7.48 -35.65
N THR A 225 -1.42 7.47 -35.29
CA THR A 225 -0.86 8.33 -34.24
C THR A 225 0.62 8.64 -34.50
N ASP A 226 0.88 9.46 -35.52
CA ASP A 226 2.25 9.74 -35.99
C ASP A 226 2.78 11.14 -35.64
N GLY A 227 1.97 11.99 -35.01
CA GLY A 227 2.41 13.33 -34.58
C GLY A 227 3.32 13.30 -33.34
N GLN A 228 3.32 14.38 -32.56
CA GLN A 228 4.21 14.54 -31.41
C GLN A 228 3.63 13.94 -30.13
N ILE A 229 4.50 13.62 -29.18
CA ILE A 229 4.16 13.39 -27.77
C ILE A 229 4.74 14.57 -27.00
N ARG A 230 3.90 15.29 -26.26
CA ARG A 230 4.35 16.44 -25.46
C ARG A 230 3.52 16.61 -24.20
N GLU A 231 4.03 17.38 -23.25
CA GLU A 231 3.24 17.84 -22.11
C GLU A 231 2.54 19.14 -22.44
N ASP A 232 1.29 19.24 -22.02
CA ASP A 232 0.57 20.50 -21.97
C ASP A 232 -0.63 20.36 -21.04
N LYS A 233 -1.24 21.48 -20.67
CA LYS A 233 -2.47 21.48 -19.87
C LYS A 233 -3.67 21.46 -20.80
N VAL A 234 -4.71 20.72 -20.40
CA VAL A 234 -6.03 20.86 -21.03
C VAL A 234 -6.50 22.30 -20.86
N ALA A 235 -6.95 22.93 -21.94
CA ALA A 235 -7.39 24.32 -21.92
C ALA A 235 -8.63 24.48 -21.01
N PRO A 236 -8.73 25.59 -20.25
CA PRO A 236 -9.91 25.88 -19.45
C PRO A 236 -11.19 25.86 -20.31
N GLY A 237 -12.25 25.21 -19.81
CA GLY A 237 -13.54 25.12 -20.50
C GLY A 237 -13.67 23.96 -21.48
N MET A 238 -12.59 23.24 -21.82
CA MET A 238 -12.72 21.98 -22.55
C MET A 238 -13.44 20.94 -21.68
N SER A 239 -14.44 20.28 -22.25
CA SER A 239 -15.13 19.15 -21.60
C SER A 239 -14.53 17.83 -22.06
N PRO A 240 -14.34 16.84 -21.18
CA PRO A 240 -13.81 15.55 -21.60
C PRO A 240 -14.83 14.87 -22.52
N PHE A 241 -14.38 14.39 -23.69
CA PHE A 241 -15.24 13.58 -24.55
C PHE A 241 -15.35 12.14 -24.05
N TYR A 242 -14.37 11.70 -23.24
CA TYR A 242 -14.38 10.39 -22.60
C TYR A 242 -13.75 10.47 -21.21
N ILE A 243 -14.47 9.94 -20.22
CA ILE A 243 -13.97 9.72 -18.86
C ILE A 243 -13.82 8.22 -18.69
N HIS A 244 -12.58 7.76 -18.65
CA HIS A 244 -12.29 6.37 -18.35
C HIS A 244 -12.34 6.16 -16.83
N ARG A 245 -13.15 5.20 -16.38
CA ARG A 245 -13.13 4.70 -15.01
C ARG A 245 -12.39 3.37 -14.99
N SER A 246 -11.35 3.30 -14.17
CA SER A 246 -10.48 2.13 -14.04
C SER A 246 -11.28 0.85 -13.80
N SER A 247 -10.90 -0.23 -14.49
CA SER A 247 -11.51 -1.56 -14.35
C SER A 247 -11.35 -2.13 -12.94
N LYS A 248 -10.31 -1.70 -12.21
CA LYS A 248 -10.09 -2.05 -10.81
C LYS A 248 -10.77 -1.06 -9.87
N GLY A 249 -11.63 -1.57 -9.00
CA GLY A 249 -12.20 -0.80 -7.88
C GLY A 249 -11.21 -0.66 -6.72
N LEU A 250 -11.51 0.25 -5.80
CA LEU A 250 -10.66 0.59 -4.66
C LEU A 250 -10.21 -0.64 -3.85
N THR A 251 -11.10 -1.60 -3.60
CA THR A 251 -10.76 -2.82 -2.85
C THR A 251 -9.63 -3.61 -3.51
N SER A 252 -9.67 -3.78 -4.84
CA SER A 252 -8.59 -4.46 -5.58
C SER A 252 -7.29 -3.67 -5.57
N VAL A 253 -7.37 -2.34 -5.58
CA VAL A 253 -6.19 -1.47 -5.45
C VAL A 253 -5.54 -1.63 -4.07
N ILE A 254 -6.34 -1.63 -3.00
CA ILE A 254 -5.86 -1.85 -1.63
C ILE A 254 -5.33 -3.26 -1.45
N GLU A 255 -5.99 -4.28 -2.00
CA GLU A 255 -5.51 -5.66 -1.96
C GLU A 255 -4.10 -5.76 -2.56
N ALA A 256 -3.87 -5.19 -3.74
CA ALA A 256 -2.55 -5.18 -4.34
C ALA A 256 -1.52 -4.38 -3.53
N MET A 257 -1.93 -3.23 -2.96
CA MET A 257 -1.10 -2.44 -2.04
C MET A 257 -0.63 -3.30 -0.86
N MET A 258 -1.54 -4.04 -0.22
CA MET A 258 -1.22 -4.87 0.94
C MET A 258 -0.37 -6.07 0.55
N ARG A 259 -0.76 -6.77 -0.53
CA ARG A 259 -0.11 -7.98 -1.01
C ARG A 259 1.36 -7.72 -1.34
N PHE A 260 1.62 -6.72 -2.18
CA PHE A 260 2.97 -6.40 -2.64
C PHE A 260 3.67 -5.36 -1.77
N SER A 261 3.03 -4.89 -0.70
CA SER A 261 3.51 -3.79 0.13
C SER A 261 3.90 -2.55 -0.70
N ASN A 262 3.13 -2.26 -1.74
CA ASN A 262 3.50 -1.33 -2.80
C ASN A 262 3.44 0.14 -2.32
N ASN A 263 4.58 0.86 -2.38
CA ASN A 263 4.67 2.24 -1.89
C ASN A 263 3.97 3.24 -2.81
N PHE A 264 4.07 3.02 -4.12
CA PHE A 264 3.43 3.87 -5.11
C PHE A 264 1.92 3.89 -4.93
N ILE A 265 1.27 2.71 -4.84
CA ILE A 265 -0.18 2.63 -4.63
C ILE A 265 -0.58 3.33 -3.31
N ALA A 266 0.18 3.11 -2.23
CA ALA A 266 -0.11 3.74 -0.94
C ALA A 266 -0.05 5.26 -1.00
N ASN A 267 0.95 5.82 -1.68
CA ASN A 267 1.09 7.26 -1.81
C ASN A 267 0.08 7.87 -2.79
N GLN A 268 -0.29 7.16 -3.87
CA GLN A 268 -1.39 7.56 -4.75
C GLN A 268 -2.71 7.64 -3.97
N LEU A 269 -3.03 6.63 -3.15
CA LEU A 269 -4.23 6.64 -2.28
C LEU A 269 -4.20 7.78 -1.27
N PHE A 270 -3.05 8.02 -0.62
CA PHE A 270 -2.86 9.11 0.34
C PHE A 270 -3.12 10.48 -0.29
N LEU A 271 -2.55 10.74 -1.46
CA LEU A 271 -2.71 11.99 -2.21
C LEU A 271 -4.14 12.15 -2.73
N THR A 272 -4.76 11.06 -3.18
CA THR A 272 -6.15 11.06 -3.67
C THR A 272 -7.14 11.35 -2.54
N CYS A 273 -6.92 10.83 -1.33
CA CYS A 273 -7.71 11.24 -0.16
C CYS A 273 -7.64 12.76 0.07
N GLY A 274 -6.46 13.35 -0.13
CA GLY A 274 -6.23 14.79 -0.08
C GLY A 274 -7.04 15.57 -1.11
N THR A 275 -7.04 15.14 -2.38
CA THR A 275 -7.78 15.82 -3.44
C THR A 275 -9.28 15.61 -3.33
N THR A 276 -9.75 14.46 -2.85
CA THR A 276 -11.19 14.24 -2.60
C THR A 276 -11.71 15.18 -1.52
N LYS A 277 -10.92 15.50 -0.49
CA LYS A 277 -11.34 16.41 0.59
C LYS A 277 -11.10 17.89 0.29
N TYR A 278 -10.05 18.24 -0.45
CA TYR A 278 -9.61 19.64 -0.61
C TYR A 278 -9.41 20.10 -2.06
N GLY A 279 -9.79 19.28 -3.04
CA GLY A 279 -9.67 19.56 -4.46
C GLY A 279 -8.24 19.42 -5.00
N TYR A 280 -8.17 19.36 -6.34
CA TYR A 280 -6.93 19.34 -7.11
C TYR A 280 -6.24 20.73 -7.10
N PRO A 281 -4.92 20.80 -7.34
CA PRO A 281 -3.99 19.69 -7.54
C PRO A 281 -3.69 18.95 -6.23
N ALA A 282 -3.25 17.69 -6.34
CA ALA A 282 -2.74 16.90 -5.23
C ALA A 282 -1.41 17.47 -4.73
N ASP A 283 -1.26 17.53 -3.41
CA ASP A 283 -0.02 17.87 -2.72
C ASP A 283 0.08 17.09 -1.40
N TRP A 284 1.30 16.98 -0.86
CA TRP A 284 1.52 16.26 0.40
C TRP A 284 0.77 16.87 1.59
N PRO A 285 0.75 18.21 1.80
CA PRO A 285 -0.02 18.81 2.88
C PRO A 285 -1.51 18.46 2.90
N LYS A 286 -2.19 18.45 1.74
CA LYS A 286 -3.60 18.05 1.62
C LYS A 286 -3.79 16.59 2.01
N GLY A 287 -2.90 15.70 1.55
CA GLY A 287 -2.93 14.30 1.96
C GLY A 287 -2.77 14.14 3.48
N GLN A 288 -1.76 14.79 4.06
CA GLN A 288 -1.52 14.78 5.51
C GLN A 288 -2.73 15.29 6.30
N LYS A 289 -3.30 16.41 5.86
CA LYS A 289 -4.47 17.02 6.48
C LYS A 289 -5.67 16.08 6.42
N ALA A 290 -5.95 15.46 5.26
CA ALA A 290 -7.08 14.56 5.07
C ALA A 290 -6.98 13.33 5.97
N ILE A 291 -5.81 12.68 6.02
CA ILE A 291 -5.58 11.52 6.87
C ILE A 291 -5.64 11.91 8.36
N SER A 292 -5.06 13.04 8.75
CA SER A 292 -5.10 13.50 10.14
C SER A 292 -6.52 13.81 10.62
N GLN A 293 -7.34 14.46 9.79
CA GLN A 293 -8.75 14.73 10.10
C GLN A 293 -9.54 13.43 10.20
N PHE A 294 -9.36 12.50 9.25
CA PHE A 294 -9.99 11.19 9.30
C PHE A 294 -9.66 10.44 10.61
N LEU A 295 -8.38 10.38 10.99
CA LEU A 295 -7.93 9.68 12.20
C LEU A 295 -8.50 10.32 13.48
N GLN A 296 -8.58 11.66 13.53
CA GLN A 296 -9.12 12.38 14.66
C GLN A 296 -10.64 12.21 14.77
N GLU A 297 -11.38 12.42 13.67
CA GLU A 297 -12.84 12.42 13.65
C GLU A 297 -13.45 11.03 13.87
N ASN A 298 -12.79 9.97 13.37
CA ASN A 298 -13.33 8.62 13.42
C ASN A 298 -12.82 7.80 14.61
N PHE A 299 -11.63 8.14 15.14
CA PHE A 299 -10.95 7.31 16.13
C PHE A 299 -10.41 8.07 17.36
N ASP A 300 -10.62 9.40 17.44
CA ASP A 300 -10.00 10.31 18.43
C ASP A 300 -8.47 10.15 18.53
N LEU A 301 -7.82 9.75 17.42
CA LEU A 301 -6.38 9.58 17.37
C LEU A 301 -5.71 10.92 17.03
N LYS A 302 -5.04 11.50 18.03
CA LYS A 302 -4.38 12.82 17.92
C LYS A 302 -2.94 12.68 17.43
N LYS A 303 -2.33 13.81 17.04
CA LYS A 303 -0.94 13.88 16.53
C LYS A 303 0.09 13.26 17.50
N GLN A 304 -0.18 13.31 18.80
CA GLN A 304 0.67 12.71 19.85
C GLN A 304 0.62 11.17 19.86
N GLN A 305 -0.35 10.55 19.19
CA GLN A 305 -0.53 9.09 19.11
C GLN A 305 -0.24 8.54 17.71
N ILE A 306 -0.44 9.35 16.68
CA ILE A 306 -0.19 9.00 15.28
C ILE A 306 0.09 10.27 14.45
N HIS A 307 1.12 10.23 13.62
CA HIS A 307 1.46 11.29 12.68
C HIS A 307 2.04 10.68 11.41
N LEU A 308 1.36 10.88 10.28
CA LEU A 308 1.77 10.35 8.98
C LEU A 308 2.06 11.52 8.04
N VAL A 309 3.26 11.53 7.46
CA VAL A 309 3.67 12.53 6.45
C VAL A 309 3.47 12.03 5.03
N GLU A 310 3.37 10.70 4.86
CA GLU A 310 3.08 9.99 3.61
C GLU A 310 2.41 8.62 3.89
N GLY A 311 1.87 7.95 2.87
CA GLY A 311 0.96 6.83 3.02
C GLY A 311 1.61 5.44 3.02
N SER A 312 2.85 5.33 2.57
CA SER A 312 3.54 4.06 2.36
C SER A 312 4.29 3.55 3.59
N GLY A 313 4.75 4.44 4.47
CA GLY A 313 5.61 4.08 5.60
C GLY A 313 7.11 4.14 5.28
N LEU A 314 7.52 4.79 4.18
CA LEU A 314 8.92 5.06 3.86
C LEU A 314 9.53 6.09 4.80
N SER A 315 8.75 7.12 5.15
CA SER A 315 9.27 8.24 5.93
C SER A 315 9.60 7.81 7.34
N ARG A 316 10.84 8.10 7.77
CA ARG A 316 11.24 8.03 9.18
C ARG A 316 10.63 9.15 10.03
N LYS A 317 9.85 10.06 9.47
CA LYS A 317 9.06 11.06 10.21
C LYS A 317 7.67 10.54 10.58
N ASN A 318 7.19 9.46 9.96
CA ASN A 318 5.97 8.80 10.40
C ASN A 318 6.14 8.31 11.84
N ARG A 319 5.12 8.54 12.67
CA ARG A 319 5.05 8.11 14.07
C ARG A 319 3.73 7.43 14.33
N LEU A 320 3.78 6.32 15.06
CA LEU A 320 2.60 5.55 15.42
C LEU A 320 2.86 4.80 16.73
N SER A 321 1.90 4.85 17.65
CA SER A 321 1.95 4.06 18.89
C SER A 321 1.28 2.69 18.73
N PRO A 322 1.74 1.63 19.43
CA PRO A 322 1.07 0.33 19.41
C PRO A 322 -0.43 0.43 19.70
N LYS A 323 -0.82 1.25 20.67
CA LYS A 323 -2.23 1.50 21.01
C LYS A 323 -3.01 2.12 19.84
N ALA A 324 -2.45 3.09 19.13
CA ALA A 324 -3.08 3.63 17.93
C ALA A 324 -3.26 2.55 16.84
N MET A 325 -2.26 1.67 16.63
CA MET A 325 -2.42 0.57 15.67
C MET A 325 -3.54 -0.39 16.08
N ILE A 326 -3.69 -0.70 17.36
CA ILE A 326 -4.77 -1.56 17.83
C ILE A 326 -6.14 -0.94 17.52
N VAL A 327 -6.30 0.38 17.73
CA VAL A 327 -7.55 1.09 17.37
C VAL A 327 -7.82 0.94 15.88
N LEU A 328 -6.81 1.12 15.03
CA LEU A 328 -6.94 0.95 13.58
C LEU A 328 -7.28 -0.49 13.20
N LEU A 329 -6.57 -1.49 13.73
CA LEU A 329 -6.84 -2.91 13.47
C LEU A 329 -8.26 -3.30 13.88
N ASN A 330 -8.76 -2.82 15.01
CA ASN A 330 -10.13 -3.11 15.42
C ASN A 330 -11.17 -2.64 14.38
N HIS A 331 -10.94 -1.49 13.75
CA HIS A 331 -11.79 -0.99 12.66
C HIS A 331 -11.47 -1.65 11.31
N PHE A 332 -10.26 -2.16 11.13
CA PHE A 332 -9.86 -2.88 9.92
C PHE A 332 -10.30 -4.36 9.91
N LYS A 333 -10.88 -4.88 11.01
CA LYS A 333 -11.36 -6.27 11.12
C LYS A 333 -12.24 -6.73 9.95
N PRO A 334 -13.23 -5.94 9.46
CA PRO A 334 -14.04 -6.33 8.30
C PRO A 334 -13.24 -6.54 7.01
N TYR A 335 -12.04 -5.97 6.95
CA TYR A 335 -11.12 -6.01 5.81
C TYR A 335 -9.88 -6.88 6.08
N ALA A 336 -9.91 -7.72 7.12
CA ALA A 336 -8.76 -8.53 7.53
C ALA A 336 -8.23 -9.45 6.42
N THR A 337 -9.09 -9.87 5.49
CA THR A 337 -8.72 -10.67 4.31
C THR A 337 -7.83 -9.95 3.31
N LEU A 338 -7.71 -8.61 3.40
CA LEU A 338 -6.75 -7.84 2.61
C LEU A 338 -5.32 -7.96 3.14
N LEU A 339 -5.12 -8.46 4.36
CA LEU A 339 -3.80 -8.76 4.90
C LEU A 339 -3.32 -10.15 4.44
N GLN A 340 -2.00 -10.37 4.50
CA GLN A 340 -1.39 -11.61 4.05
C GLN A 340 -1.19 -12.59 5.21
N GLU A 341 -1.21 -13.88 4.92
CA GLU A 341 -0.79 -14.88 5.89
C GLU A 341 0.74 -15.00 5.91
N HIS A 342 1.32 -14.94 7.11
CA HIS A 342 2.74 -15.16 7.36
C HIS A 342 2.89 -16.08 8.57
N ASN A 343 3.41 -17.29 8.36
CA ASN A 343 3.60 -18.31 9.40
C ASN A 343 2.32 -18.57 10.21
N GLY A 344 1.18 -18.80 9.52
CA GLY A 344 -0.11 -19.07 10.16
C GLY A 344 -0.71 -17.86 10.87
N THR A 345 -0.38 -16.63 10.45
CA THR A 345 -0.89 -15.39 11.06
C THR A 345 -1.19 -14.36 10.01
N ILE A 346 -2.40 -13.81 10.06
CA ILE A 346 -2.87 -12.78 9.14
C ILE A 346 -2.27 -11.45 9.60
N LEU A 347 -1.34 -10.88 8.83
CA LEU A 347 -0.61 -9.68 9.22
C LEU A 347 -0.10 -8.85 8.04
N LYS A 348 0.22 -7.59 8.34
CA LYS A 348 1.06 -6.73 7.53
C LYS A 348 2.45 -6.63 8.16
N SER A 349 3.48 -6.81 7.32
CA SER A 349 4.87 -6.55 7.70
C SER A 349 5.29 -5.11 7.38
N GLY A 350 6.24 -4.61 8.16
CA GLY A 350 6.98 -3.38 7.89
C GLY A 350 8.45 -3.57 8.18
N THR A 351 9.30 -3.13 7.24
CA THR A 351 10.76 -3.20 7.39
C THR A 351 11.39 -1.92 6.84
N LEU A 352 12.25 -1.29 7.63
CA LEU A 352 13.30 -0.36 7.20
C LEU A 352 14.59 -0.74 7.94
N THR A 353 15.73 -0.17 7.60
CA THR A 353 16.96 -0.38 8.38
C THR A 353 16.73 0.00 9.85
N GLY A 354 16.87 -0.97 10.77
CA GLY A 354 16.61 -0.78 12.20
C GLY A 354 15.14 -0.60 12.58
N VAL A 355 14.18 -0.92 11.69
CA VAL A 355 12.75 -0.86 11.96
C VAL A 355 12.08 -2.16 11.51
N TYR A 356 11.45 -2.87 12.45
CA TYR A 356 10.87 -4.19 12.20
C TYR A 356 9.49 -4.28 12.86
N SER A 357 8.45 -4.39 12.05
CA SER A 357 7.08 -4.31 12.53
C SER A 357 6.19 -5.42 11.97
N TYR A 358 5.22 -5.83 12.78
CA TYR A 358 4.06 -6.63 12.38
C TYR A 358 2.78 -6.01 12.97
N ALA A 359 1.68 -6.04 12.21
CA ALA A 359 0.36 -5.66 12.70
C ALA A 359 -0.68 -6.56 12.05
N GLY A 360 -1.58 -7.14 12.82
CA GLY A 360 -2.52 -8.13 12.29
C GLY A 360 -3.41 -8.75 13.35
N TYR A 361 -3.82 -9.99 13.11
CA TYR A 361 -4.76 -10.70 13.98
C TYR A 361 -4.28 -12.09 14.38
N PHE A 362 -4.58 -12.45 15.63
CA PHE A 362 -4.66 -13.83 16.07
C PHE A 362 -6.10 -14.33 15.93
N ILE A 363 -6.27 -15.60 15.57
CA ILE A 363 -7.59 -16.24 15.52
C ILE A 363 -7.83 -16.89 16.88
N ASN A 364 -8.90 -16.52 17.57
CA ASN A 364 -9.30 -17.13 18.85
C ASN A 364 -10.04 -18.45 18.66
N HIS A 365 -10.24 -19.20 19.74
CA HIS A 365 -10.97 -20.48 19.72
C HIS A 365 -12.40 -20.39 19.12
N ALA A 366 -13.06 -19.24 19.23
CA ALA A 366 -14.37 -18.98 18.65
C ALA A 366 -14.30 -18.52 17.17
N LYS A 367 -13.13 -18.62 16.53
CA LYS A 367 -12.83 -18.13 15.18
C LYS A 367 -12.97 -16.60 15.00
N GLY A 368 -13.01 -15.85 16.09
CA GLY A 368 -12.94 -14.39 16.09
C GLY A 368 -11.51 -13.88 15.92
N LEU A 369 -11.36 -12.59 15.59
CA LEU A 369 -10.09 -11.93 15.36
C LEU A 369 -9.69 -11.03 16.54
N ASP A 370 -8.55 -11.31 17.13
CA ASP A 370 -7.93 -10.49 18.18
C ASP A 370 -6.72 -9.75 17.62
N SER A 371 -6.67 -8.44 17.82
CA SER A 371 -5.68 -7.56 17.20
C SER A 371 -4.33 -7.66 17.90
N PHE A 372 -3.24 -7.67 17.15
CA PHE A 372 -1.89 -7.53 17.69
C PHE A 372 -1.03 -6.58 16.86
N VAL A 373 -0.04 -5.99 17.52
CA VAL A 373 0.99 -5.19 16.87
C VAL A 373 2.34 -5.38 17.57
N ILE A 374 3.40 -5.35 16.78
CA ILE A 374 4.81 -5.32 17.19
C ILE A 374 5.45 -4.18 16.40
N ILE A 375 6.14 -3.26 17.08
CA ILE A 375 6.95 -2.22 16.45
C ILE A 375 8.31 -2.17 17.14
N LEU A 376 9.37 -2.56 16.45
CA LEU A 376 10.74 -2.56 16.97
C LEU A 376 11.57 -1.54 16.20
N ASN A 377 12.12 -0.52 16.89
CA ASN A 377 13.07 0.45 16.34
C ASN A 377 14.48 0.23 16.89
N GLN A 378 15.07 -0.91 16.53
CA GLN A 378 16.35 -1.38 17.06
C GLN A 378 17.15 -2.08 15.97
N ASN A 379 18.47 -2.22 16.15
CA ASN A 379 19.36 -2.83 15.15
C ASN A 379 19.08 -4.33 14.94
N LYS A 380 18.80 -5.07 16.01
CA LYS A 380 18.55 -6.51 15.94
C LYS A 380 17.09 -6.79 15.61
N ASN A 381 16.83 -7.45 14.49
CA ASN A 381 15.49 -7.91 14.13
C ASN A 381 15.05 -9.09 15.01
N ASN A 382 14.23 -8.81 16.03
CA ASN A 382 13.65 -9.82 16.92
C ASN A 382 12.14 -10.01 16.71
N ARG A 383 11.55 -9.51 15.61
CA ARG A 383 10.08 -9.51 15.45
C ARG A 383 9.47 -10.91 15.38
N ASP A 384 10.15 -11.87 14.74
CA ASP A 384 9.64 -13.25 14.62
C ASP A 384 9.74 -14.02 15.95
N PRO A 385 10.89 -14.00 16.67
CA PRO A 385 10.93 -14.52 18.05
C PRO A 385 9.86 -13.89 18.96
N LEU A 386 9.66 -12.56 18.88
CA LEU A 386 8.67 -11.87 19.70
C LEU A 386 7.24 -12.29 19.33
N LEU A 387 6.94 -12.43 18.04
CA LEU A 387 5.65 -12.94 17.57
C LEU A 387 5.36 -14.34 18.14
N ASN A 388 6.37 -15.22 18.18
CA ASN A 388 6.22 -16.57 18.73
C ASN A 388 5.93 -16.56 20.23
N GLU A 389 6.60 -15.71 21.00
CA GLU A 389 6.31 -15.56 22.44
C GLU A 389 4.94 -14.96 22.68
N LEU A 390 4.52 -13.97 21.89
CA LEU A 390 3.17 -13.42 21.95
C LEU A 390 2.10 -14.46 21.64
N LYS A 391 2.31 -15.34 20.64
CA LYS A 391 1.40 -16.44 20.33
C LYS A 391 1.26 -17.42 21.50
N LYS A 392 2.35 -17.75 22.19
CA LYS A 392 2.33 -18.63 23.38
C LYS A 392 1.53 -17.99 24.51
N ALA A 393 1.83 -16.72 24.83
CA ALA A 393 1.13 -15.98 25.88
C ALA A 393 -0.37 -15.84 25.56
N TYR A 394 -0.70 -15.52 24.31
CA TYR A 394 -2.06 -15.42 23.81
C TYR A 394 -2.81 -16.77 23.92
N GLY A 395 -2.21 -17.87 23.46
CA GLY A 395 -2.84 -19.19 23.52
C GLY A 395 -3.09 -19.69 24.95
N ALA A 396 -2.25 -19.31 25.92
CA ALA A 396 -2.49 -19.59 27.33
C ALA A 396 -3.69 -18.78 27.87
N ALA A 397 -3.76 -17.48 27.54
CA ALA A 397 -4.87 -16.61 27.93
C ALA A 397 -6.21 -17.05 27.30
N ASP A 398 -6.19 -17.46 26.02
CA ASP A 398 -7.38 -17.88 25.30
C ASP A 398 -8.01 -19.14 25.92
N LYS A 399 -7.18 -20.14 26.26
CA LYS A 399 -7.61 -21.34 26.97
C LYS A 399 -8.25 -21.03 28.31
N LEU A 400 -7.64 -20.15 29.12
CA LEU A 400 -8.18 -19.77 30.42
C LEU A 400 -9.56 -19.09 30.30
N SER A 401 -9.75 -18.23 29.30
CA SER A 401 -11.02 -17.54 29.09
C SER A 401 -12.19 -18.48 28.74
N ASN A 402 -11.90 -19.68 28.23
CA ASN A 402 -12.89 -20.72 27.94
C ASN A 402 -13.26 -21.57 29.16
N TYR A 403 -12.41 -21.64 30.19
CA TYR A 403 -12.72 -22.42 31.41
C TYR A 403 -13.72 -21.73 32.33
N TYR A 404 -13.96 -20.43 32.14
CA TYR A 404 -14.85 -19.60 32.97
C TYR A 404 -16.14 -19.16 32.25
N LYS A 405 -16.40 -19.70 31.05
CA LYS A 405 -17.70 -19.63 30.37
C LYS A 405 -18.35 -21.01 30.43
#